data_AF-A0A662J5S6-F1
#
_entry.id   AF-A0A662J5S6-F1
#
_cell.length_a   1.000
_cell.length_b   1.000
_cell.length_c   1.000
_cell.angle_alpha   90.00
_cell.angle_beta   90.00
_cell.angle_gamma   90.00
#
_symmetry.space_group_name_H-M   'P 1'
#
loop_
_entity.id
_entity.type
_entity.pdbx_description
1 polymer ?
#
loop_
_entity_poly.entity_id
_entity_poly.type
_entity_poly.pdbx_seq_one_letter_code
_entity_poly.pdbx_strand_id
1 'polypeptide(L)'
;MGRPAELAIRGAHIFYRGELLKGCICISDGVITYIGKEAHAPRAQEAVDARGLLALPGPIDVHVHLRDEGLSYKEDFYTGTSSAIAGGITCVLDMPNTLPPVDSARRLRERARKAARAIVANAGLYSHVPPDPSEMPEMADSTGGRVFGMS
;
A
#
# COMPACT_ATOMS: atom_id res chain seq x y z
N MET A 1 3.72 -16.54 28.65
CA MET A 1 3.83 -15.11 28.29
C MET A 1 3.85 -15.03 26.77
N GLY A 2 2.98 -14.23 26.15
CA GLY A 2 2.91 -14.12 24.68
C GLY A 2 4.17 -13.46 24.10
N ARG A 3 4.47 -13.73 22.83
CA ARG A 3 5.58 -13.10 22.09
C ARG A 3 5.38 -11.57 22.09
N PRO A 4 6.44 -10.77 22.33
CA PRO A 4 6.32 -9.32 22.23
C PRO A 4 5.98 -8.90 20.79
N ALA A 5 5.24 -7.80 20.66
CA ALA A 5 5.04 -7.13 19.38
C ALA A 5 6.40 -6.68 18.80
N GLU A 6 6.45 -6.44 17.49
CA GLU A 6 7.66 -5.94 16.84
C GLU A 6 7.76 -4.44 17.05
N LEU A 7 6.67 -3.72 16.77
CA LEU A 7 6.59 -2.27 16.90
C LEU A 7 5.37 -1.86 17.75
N ALA A 8 5.55 -0.86 18.62
CA ALA A 8 4.46 -0.16 19.29
C ALA A 8 4.47 1.34 18.96
N ILE A 9 3.36 1.89 18.47
CA ILE A 9 3.14 3.32 18.33
C ILE A 9 2.37 3.79 19.56
N ARG A 10 2.99 4.61 20.42
CA ARG A 10 2.48 4.94 21.76
C ARG A 10 1.97 6.37 21.87
N GLY A 11 0.94 6.56 22.69
CA GLY A 11 0.41 7.88 23.04
C GLY A 11 -0.32 8.64 21.93
N ALA A 12 -0.57 8.02 20.77
CA ALA A 12 -1.28 8.64 19.65
C ALA A 12 -2.77 8.86 19.94
N HIS A 13 -3.37 9.84 19.26
CA HIS A 13 -4.82 9.88 19.05
C HIS A 13 -5.14 9.01 17.83
N ILE A 14 -5.78 7.87 18.05
CA ILE A 14 -6.01 6.84 17.03
C ILE A 14 -7.44 6.98 16.53
N PHE A 15 -7.61 7.22 15.24
CA PHE A 15 -8.93 7.14 14.62
C PHE A 15 -9.28 5.68 14.37
N TYR A 16 -10.26 5.16 15.10
CA TYR A 16 -10.68 3.77 15.02
C TYR A 16 -12.19 3.65 15.14
N ARG A 17 -12.83 3.05 14.11
CA ARG A 17 -14.29 2.82 14.05
C ARG A 17 -15.14 4.09 14.28
N GLY A 18 -14.71 5.21 13.73
CA GLY A 18 -15.44 6.49 13.80
C GLY A 18 -15.11 7.34 15.04
N GLU A 19 -14.29 6.83 15.96
CA GLU A 19 -13.95 7.50 17.22
C GLU A 19 -12.46 7.81 17.30
N LEU A 20 -12.10 8.82 18.11
CA LEU A 20 -10.72 9.12 18.47
C LEU A 20 -10.38 8.56 19.85
N LEU A 21 -9.42 7.64 19.88
CA LEU A 21 -8.97 6.95 21.08
C LEU A 21 -7.53 7.35 21.38
N LYS A 22 -7.22 7.82 22.59
CA LYS A 22 -5.83 7.97 23.02
C LYS A 22 -5.28 6.61 23.45
N GLY A 23 -4.19 6.15 22.84
CA GLY A 23 -3.71 4.80 23.13
C GLY A 23 -2.45 4.38 22.39
N CYS A 24 -2.35 3.06 22.18
CA CYS A 24 -1.23 2.38 21.56
C CYS A 24 -1.72 1.48 20.42
N ILE A 25 -0.93 1.41 19.35
CA ILE A 25 -1.06 0.44 18.25
C ILE A 25 0.13 -0.50 18.32
N CYS A 26 -0.09 -1.82 18.29
CA CYS A 26 1.00 -2.80 18.19
C CYS A 26 0.93 -3.54 16.86
N ILE A 27 2.10 -3.80 16.28
CA ILE A 27 2.28 -4.40 14.96
C ILE A 27 3.23 -5.59 15.08
N SER A 28 2.87 -6.68 14.39
CA SER A 28 3.71 -7.87 14.21
C SER A 28 3.43 -8.48 12.84
N ASP A 29 4.48 -8.92 12.14
CA ASP A 29 4.39 -9.56 10.83
C ASP A 29 3.60 -8.71 9.80
N GLY A 30 3.77 -7.37 9.86
CA GLY A 30 3.07 -6.42 9.01
C GLY A 30 1.57 -6.24 9.33
N VAL A 31 1.07 -6.85 10.41
CA VAL A 31 -0.34 -6.81 10.82
C VAL A 31 -0.51 -6.08 12.13
N ILE A 32 -1.57 -5.28 12.25
CA ILE A 32 -1.96 -4.67 13.52
C ILE A 32 -2.52 -5.76 14.44
N THR A 33 -1.83 -6.03 15.55
CA THR A 33 -2.20 -7.07 16.52
C THR A 33 -2.93 -6.51 17.74
N TYR A 34 -2.83 -5.20 18.00
CA TYR A 34 -3.50 -4.54 19.12
C TYR A 34 -3.78 -3.07 18.81
N ILE A 35 -4.96 -2.61 19.22
CA ILE A 35 -5.33 -1.19 19.30
C ILE A 35 -6.06 -0.99 20.63
N GLY A 36 -5.59 -0.07 21.47
CA GLY A 36 -6.27 0.22 22.72
C GLY A 36 -5.44 1.01 23.72
N LYS A 37 -5.83 0.93 25.00
CA LYS A 37 -5.15 1.64 26.09
C LYS A 37 -3.72 1.11 26.26
N GLU A 38 -2.76 2.03 26.34
CA GLU A 38 -1.33 1.69 26.46
C GLU A 38 -1.02 0.81 27.68
N ALA A 39 -1.75 0.98 28.80
CA ALA A 39 -1.60 0.15 30.00
C ALA A 39 -1.88 -1.35 29.77
N HIS A 40 -2.62 -1.69 28.71
CA HIS A 40 -2.94 -3.08 28.34
C HIS A 40 -2.19 -3.54 27.09
N ALA A 41 -1.34 -2.69 26.51
CA ALA A 41 -0.61 -3.04 25.31
C ALA A 41 0.42 -4.15 25.60
N PRO A 42 0.61 -5.11 24.67
CA PRO A 42 1.71 -6.05 24.73
C PRO A 42 3.07 -5.32 24.85
N ARG A 43 4.07 -6.00 25.42
CA ARG A 43 5.45 -5.56 25.27
C ARG A 43 5.82 -5.52 23.80
N ALA A 44 6.67 -4.58 23.39
CA ALA A 44 7.16 -4.46 22.02
C ALA A 44 8.69 -4.42 22.01
N GLN A 45 9.30 -4.89 20.92
CA GLN A 45 10.74 -4.84 20.70
C GLN A 45 11.17 -3.39 20.45
N GLU A 46 10.40 -2.67 19.64
CA GLU A 46 10.60 -1.25 19.33
C GLU A 46 9.37 -0.43 19.70
N ALA A 47 9.59 0.86 19.97
CA ALA A 47 8.51 1.79 20.27
C ALA A 47 8.77 3.16 19.65
N VAL A 48 7.71 3.75 19.08
CA VAL A 48 7.66 5.12 18.57
C VAL A 48 6.75 5.94 19.49
N ASP A 49 7.23 7.09 19.94
CA ASP A 49 6.44 8.07 20.67
C ASP A 49 5.66 8.95 19.69
N ALA A 50 4.33 8.83 19.73
CA ALA A 50 3.40 9.59 18.91
C ALA A 50 2.48 10.48 19.75
N ARG A 51 2.91 10.87 20.96
CA ARG A 51 2.14 11.78 21.82
C ARG A 51 1.85 13.10 21.11
N GLY A 52 0.57 13.48 21.12
CA GLY A 52 0.10 14.69 20.45
C GLY A 52 -0.10 14.55 18.94
N LEU A 53 0.26 13.40 18.35
CA LEU A 53 0.02 13.11 16.94
C LEU A 53 -1.30 12.36 16.74
N LEU A 54 -1.77 12.38 15.49
CA LEU A 54 -2.95 11.66 15.02
C LEU A 54 -2.49 10.44 14.22
N ALA A 55 -3.00 9.26 14.56
CA ALA A 55 -2.83 8.03 13.81
C ALA A 55 -4.11 7.76 13.01
N LEU A 56 -3.97 7.76 11.67
CA LEU A 56 -5.03 7.47 10.72
C LEU A 56 -4.71 6.17 9.96
N PRO A 57 -5.72 5.46 9.45
CA PRO A 57 -5.50 4.50 8.37
C PRO A 57 -4.79 5.21 7.20
N GLY A 58 -3.78 4.56 6.62
CA GLY A 58 -3.11 5.08 5.45
C GLY A 58 -4.10 5.26 4.29
N PRO A 59 -4.23 6.47 3.71
CA PRO A 59 -5.15 6.68 2.60
C PRO A 59 -4.73 5.90 1.34
N ILE A 60 -5.71 5.68 0.47
CA ILE A 60 -5.56 5.02 -0.82
C ILE A 60 -5.85 6.04 -1.91
N ASP A 61 -4.87 6.31 -2.77
CA ASP A 61 -5.08 7.10 -3.98
C ASP A 61 -5.54 6.19 -5.11
N VAL A 62 -6.78 6.38 -5.54
CA VAL A 62 -7.44 5.52 -6.54
C VAL A 62 -7.12 5.91 -7.98
N HIS A 63 -6.31 6.95 -8.21
CA HIS A 63 -6.05 7.43 -9.56
C HIS A 63 -4.66 8.06 -9.69
N VAL A 64 -3.66 7.24 -10.00
CA VAL A 64 -2.30 7.71 -10.31
C VAL A 64 -1.86 7.26 -11.70
N HIS A 65 -0.77 7.85 -12.19
CA HIS A 65 -0.12 7.39 -13.40
C HIS A 65 1.38 7.21 -13.16
N LEU A 66 1.78 6.00 -12.78
CA LEU A 66 3.18 5.65 -12.57
C LEU A 66 3.81 5.43 -13.95
N ARG A 67 4.42 6.47 -14.51
CA ARG A 67 4.81 6.60 -15.93
C ARG A 67 5.98 5.70 -16.37
N ASP A 68 6.16 4.54 -15.76
CA ASP A 68 7.11 3.54 -16.26
C ASP A 68 6.73 3.01 -17.66
N GLU A 69 7.67 2.33 -18.33
CA GLU A 69 7.57 1.78 -19.69
C GLU A 69 7.47 2.87 -20.76
N GLY A 70 8.64 3.30 -21.27
CA GLY A 70 8.73 4.30 -22.34
C GLY A 70 8.46 5.75 -21.90
N LEU A 71 7.94 5.96 -20.69
CA LEU A 71 7.62 7.28 -20.13
C LEU A 71 8.35 7.61 -18.82
N SER A 72 9.32 6.78 -18.41
CA SER A 72 9.95 6.86 -17.07
C SER A 72 10.73 8.16 -16.82
N TYR A 73 11.04 8.92 -17.87
CA TYR A 73 11.61 10.27 -17.75
C TYR A 73 10.67 11.28 -17.07
N LYS A 74 9.36 10.98 -17.01
CA LYS A 74 8.38 11.78 -16.25
C LYS A 74 8.33 11.37 -14.79
N GLU A 75 8.16 10.07 -14.57
CA GLU A 75 8.05 9.43 -13.26
C GLU A 75 8.18 7.92 -13.45
N ASP A 76 8.79 7.22 -12.49
CA ASP A 76 8.83 5.76 -12.45
C ASP A 76 8.14 5.21 -11.19
N PHE A 77 8.01 3.88 -11.08
CA PHE A 77 7.34 3.27 -9.94
C PHE A 77 7.96 3.66 -8.59
N TYR A 78 9.28 3.75 -8.51
CA TYR A 78 9.99 4.06 -7.27
C TYR A 78 9.76 5.51 -6.85
N THR A 79 9.98 6.46 -7.76
CA THR A 79 9.81 7.90 -7.50
C THR A 79 8.36 8.27 -7.20
N GLY A 80 7.40 7.71 -7.94
CA GLY A 80 5.98 7.96 -7.71
C GLY A 80 5.51 7.40 -6.35
N THR A 81 5.87 6.16 -6.03
CA THR A 81 5.47 5.57 -4.74
C THR A 81 6.23 6.14 -3.54
N SER A 82 7.47 6.59 -3.73
CA SER A 82 8.20 7.35 -2.70
C SER A 82 7.50 8.68 -2.38
N SER A 83 7.03 9.38 -3.41
CA SER A 83 6.28 10.62 -3.25
C SER A 83 4.94 10.37 -2.55
N ALA A 84 4.25 9.26 -2.87
CA ALA A 84 3.04 8.84 -2.19
C ALA A 84 3.28 8.63 -0.68
N ILE A 85 4.31 7.86 -0.30
CA ILE A 85 4.66 7.61 1.11
C ILE A 85 5.04 8.91 1.83
N ALA A 86 5.81 9.79 1.19
CA ALA A 86 6.19 11.08 1.77
C ALA A 86 4.96 11.97 2.06
N GLY A 87 3.89 11.84 1.26
CA GLY A 87 2.60 12.49 1.48
C GLY A 87 1.66 11.74 2.44
N GLY A 88 2.06 10.56 2.93
CA GLY A 88 1.25 9.71 3.81
C GLY A 88 0.30 8.75 3.09
N ILE A 89 0.32 8.69 1.75
CA ILE A 89 -0.46 7.73 0.95
C ILE A 89 0.24 6.37 0.96
N THR A 90 -0.45 5.33 1.42
CA THR A 90 0.14 3.99 1.60
C THR A 90 -0.21 2.99 0.50
N CYS A 91 -1.15 3.35 -0.37
CA CYS A 91 -1.56 2.53 -1.51
C CYS A 91 -1.98 3.42 -2.67
N VAL A 92 -1.58 3.05 -3.89
CA VAL A 92 -1.94 3.77 -5.13
C VAL A 92 -2.53 2.82 -6.17
N LEU A 93 -3.45 3.29 -6.99
CA LEU A 93 -4.01 2.53 -8.12
C LEU A 93 -3.59 3.16 -9.45
N ASP A 94 -2.73 2.46 -10.17
CA ASP A 94 -2.06 2.93 -11.38
C ASP A 94 -2.92 2.71 -12.64
N MET A 95 -3.03 3.76 -13.45
CA MET A 95 -3.82 3.78 -14.66
C MET A 95 -3.11 3.13 -15.86
N PRO A 96 -3.85 2.50 -16.79
CA PRO A 96 -3.30 1.61 -17.82
C PRO A 96 -2.77 2.33 -19.07
N ASN A 97 -2.78 3.66 -19.10
CA ASN A 97 -2.45 4.50 -20.26
C ASN A 97 -0.93 4.73 -20.41
N THR A 98 -0.16 3.64 -20.40
CA THR A 98 1.28 3.63 -20.65
C THR A 98 1.61 3.41 -22.13
N LEU A 99 2.89 3.33 -22.48
CA LEU A 99 3.38 3.07 -23.84
C LEU A 99 4.28 1.82 -23.83
N PRO A 100 3.76 0.64 -24.20
CA PRO A 100 2.41 0.33 -24.70
C PRO A 100 1.31 0.45 -23.62
N PRO A 101 0.01 0.52 -23.99
CA PRO A 101 -1.07 0.43 -23.00
C PRO A 101 -1.09 -0.93 -22.29
N VAL A 102 -1.76 -0.98 -21.15
CA VAL A 102 -2.05 -2.23 -20.42
C VAL A 102 -3.44 -2.67 -20.80
N ASP A 103 -3.55 -3.58 -21.77
CA ASP A 103 -4.80 -4.01 -22.41
C ASP A 103 -4.91 -5.54 -22.57
N SER A 104 -4.05 -6.30 -21.89
CA SER A 104 -4.07 -7.77 -21.91
C SER A 104 -3.51 -8.35 -20.60
N ALA A 105 -3.86 -9.61 -20.33
CA ALA A 105 -3.40 -10.33 -19.14
C ALA A 105 -1.86 -10.42 -19.07
N ARG A 106 -1.20 -10.61 -20.22
CA ARG A 106 0.26 -10.60 -20.31
C ARG A 106 0.84 -9.26 -19.86
N ARG A 107 0.32 -8.14 -20.38
CA ARG A 107 0.80 -6.79 -20.07
C ARG A 107 0.61 -6.47 -18.58
N LEU A 108 -0.55 -6.85 -18.02
CA LEU A 108 -0.80 -6.73 -16.58
C LEU A 108 0.25 -7.47 -15.74
N ARG A 109 0.53 -8.74 -16.07
CA ARG A 109 1.54 -9.56 -15.36
C ARG A 109 2.95 -8.98 -15.49
N GLU A 110 3.34 -8.52 -16.68
CA GLU A 110 4.63 -7.88 -16.92
C GLU A 110 4.80 -6.61 -16.07
N ARG A 111 3.79 -5.74 -16.10
CA ARG A 111 3.77 -4.50 -15.33
C ARG A 111 3.79 -4.76 -13.83
N ALA A 112 3.01 -5.73 -13.34
CA ALA A 112 3.00 -6.13 -11.94
C ALA A 112 4.37 -6.63 -11.47
N ARG A 113 5.05 -7.46 -12.27
CA ARG A 113 6.41 -7.94 -11.97
C ARG A 113 7.44 -6.81 -11.91
N LYS A 114 7.27 -5.79 -12.75
CA LYS A 114 8.15 -4.63 -12.78
C LYS A 114 7.92 -3.73 -11.56
N ALA A 115 6.66 -3.40 -11.28
CA ALA A 115 6.28 -2.63 -10.09
C ALA A 115 6.75 -3.32 -8.80
N ALA A 116 6.59 -4.64 -8.69
CA ALA A 116 6.99 -5.43 -7.51
C ALA A 116 8.47 -5.29 -7.12
N ARG A 117 9.34 -4.88 -8.05
CA ARG A 117 10.78 -4.69 -7.81
C ARG A 117 11.16 -3.27 -7.42
N ALA A 118 10.23 -2.32 -7.53
CA ALA A 118 10.53 -0.90 -7.47
C ALA A 118 9.64 -0.11 -6.49
N ILE A 119 8.42 -0.57 -6.21
CA ILE A 119 7.49 0.19 -5.36
C ILE A 119 7.90 0.18 -3.88
N VAL A 120 7.64 1.30 -3.20
CA VAL A 120 7.77 1.45 -1.73
C VAL A 120 6.43 1.70 -1.03
N ALA A 121 5.36 1.86 -1.80
CA ALA A 121 3.97 1.83 -1.35
C ALA A 121 3.28 0.60 -1.94
N ASN A 122 2.12 0.19 -1.39
CA ASN A 122 1.30 -0.81 -2.07
C ASN A 122 0.77 -0.27 -3.39
N ALA A 123 0.62 -1.14 -4.38
CA ALA A 123 0.07 -0.74 -5.68
C ALA A 123 -0.97 -1.74 -6.20
N GLY A 124 -2.07 -1.19 -6.73
CA GLY A 124 -3.00 -1.87 -7.62
C GLY A 124 -2.83 -1.37 -9.05
N LEU A 125 -3.20 -2.20 -10.02
CA LEU A 125 -3.08 -1.88 -11.45
C LEU A 125 -4.45 -1.95 -12.11
N TYR A 126 -4.83 -0.90 -12.81
CA TYR A 126 -5.95 -0.93 -13.74
C TYR A 126 -5.51 -1.53 -15.08
N SER A 127 -6.50 -1.93 -15.87
CA SER A 127 -6.34 -2.31 -17.27
C SER A 127 -7.33 -1.54 -18.14
N HIS A 128 -6.95 -1.30 -19.38
CA HIS A 128 -7.90 -1.02 -20.44
C HIS A 128 -8.72 -2.28 -20.73
N VAL A 129 -9.88 -2.06 -21.35
CA VAL A 129 -10.68 -3.11 -21.98
C VAL A 129 -9.81 -3.76 -23.07
N PRO A 130 -9.69 -5.10 -23.10
CA PRO A 130 -8.94 -5.77 -24.15
C PRO A 130 -9.60 -5.54 -25.52
N PRO A 131 -8.83 -5.57 -26.62
CA PRO A 131 -9.38 -5.53 -27.97
C PRO A 131 -10.36 -6.68 -28.25
N ASP A 132 -10.11 -7.86 -27.69
CA ASP A 132 -11.05 -8.98 -27.67
C ASP A 132 -11.68 -9.12 -26.26
N PRO A 133 -12.98 -8.82 -26.10
CA PRO A 133 -13.68 -8.99 -24.82
C PRO A 133 -13.66 -10.41 -24.26
N SER A 134 -13.39 -11.43 -25.07
CA SER A 134 -13.28 -12.82 -24.61
C SER A 134 -12.10 -13.04 -23.65
N GLU A 135 -11.09 -12.14 -23.67
CA GLU A 135 -9.93 -12.17 -22.78
C GLU A 135 -10.20 -11.60 -21.37
N MET A 136 -11.34 -10.93 -21.16
CA MET A 136 -11.67 -10.29 -19.88
C MET A 136 -11.61 -11.23 -18.66
N PRO A 137 -12.11 -12.48 -18.71
CA PRO A 137 -12.00 -13.40 -17.58
C PRO A 137 -10.54 -13.72 -17.24
N GLU A 138 -9.70 -13.98 -18.25
CA GLU A 138 -8.27 -14.23 -18.01
C GLU A 138 -7.60 -12.99 -17.39
N MET A 139 -7.97 -11.79 -17.85
CA MET A 139 -7.45 -10.54 -17.29
C MET A 139 -7.84 -10.34 -15.83
N ALA A 140 -9.10 -10.61 -15.48
CA ALA A 140 -9.59 -10.55 -14.10
C ALA A 140 -8.82 -11.53 -13.19
N ASP A 141 -8.51 -12.73 -13.69
CA ASP A 141 -7.77 -13.76 -12.95
C ASP A 141 -6.24 -13.52 -12.96
N SER A 142 -5.73 -12.79 -13.95
CA SER A 142 -4.28 -12.61 -14.19
C SER A 142 -3.57 -11.83 -13.08
N THR A 143 -4.33 -11.03 -12.35
CA THR A 143 -3.86 -10.25 -11.22
C THR A 143 -4.80 -10.49 -10.05
N GLY A 144 -4.49 -11.47 -9.21
CA GLY A 144 -5.13 -11.68 -7.90
C GLY A 144 -4.81 -10.56 -6.88
N GLY A 145 -4.78 -9.30 -7.35
CA GLY A 145 -4.57 -8.05 -6.62
C GLY A 145 -3.71 -8.17 -5.38
N ARG A 146 -2.38 -8.01 -5.53
CA ARG A 146 -1.45 -7.52 -4.50
C ARG A 146 -0.05 -7.38 -5.10
N VAL A 147 0.44 -6.15 -5.23
CA VAL A 147 1.88 -5.88 -5.19
C VAL A 147 2.17 -5.30 -3.81
N PHE A 148 2.75 -6.11 -2.94
CA PHE A 148 3.15 -5.69 -1.60
C PHE A 148 4.57 -5.14 -1.63
N GLY A 149 4.73 -3.87 -1.29
CA GLY A 149 6.01 -3.26 -0.98
C GLY A 149 6.15 -3.12 0.53
N MET A 150 6.87 -4.04 1.16
CA MET A 150 7.54 -3.82 2.44
C MET A 150 8.86 -4.60 2.37
N SER A 151 9.95 -3.88 2.11
CA SER A 151 11.31 -4.35 2.36
C SER A 151 11.77 -3.85 3.72
#